data_AF-A0A969W1D8-F1
#
_entry.id   AF-A0A969W1D8-F1
#
_cell.length_a   1.000
_cell.length_b   1.000
_cell.length_c   1.000
_cell.angle_alpha   90.00
_cell.angle_beta   90.00
_cell.angle_gamma   90.00
#
_symmetry.space_group_name_H-M   'P 1'
#
loop_
_entity.id
_entity.type
_entity.pdbx_description
1 polymer ?
#
loop_
_entity_poly.entity_id
_entity_poly.type
_entity_poly.pdbx_seq_one_letter_code
_entity_poly.pdbx_strand_id
1 'polypeptide(L)'
;MQSTTWFKPARSRYAHVTEDLAKALEGVSKAANDLCHYLFRVCIDGKLEEIDLYDLPLGEQRSTEKMQGRRYSRDTLKSALNQLVDRGLVIIDRLFRGGTVRLTVRHPGARIPISP
;
A
#
# COMPACT_ATOMS: atom_id res chain seq x y z
N MET A 1 -19.97 -29.68 -21.65
CA MET A 1 -19.44 -29.21 -20.36
C MET A 1 -18.05 -28.65 -20.60
N GLN A 2 -17.90 -27.32 -20.66
CA GLN A 2 -16.59 -26.69 -20.83
C GLN A 2 -15.94 -26.50 -19.46
N SER A 3 -14.81 -27.16 -19.22
CA SER A 3 -13.96 -26.96 -18.05
C SER A 3 -13.19 -25.66 -18.22
N THR A 4 -13.63 -24.60 -17.55
CA THR A 4 -12.85 -23.36 -17.41
C THR A 4 -11.71 -23.63 -16.44
N THR A 5 -10.58 -24.12 -16.97
CA THR A 5 -9.35 -24.26 -16.18
C THR A 5 -8.83 -22.85 -15.89
N TRP A 6 -9.14 -22.35 -14.69
CA TRP A 6 -8.60 -21.10 -14.16
C TRP A 6 -7.08 -21.24 -14.06
N PHE A 7 -6.34 -20.69 -15.02
CA PHE A 7 -4.88 -20.57 -14.92
C PHE A 7 -4.56 -19.60 -13.79
N LYS A 8 -4.35 -20.11 -12.57
CA LYS A 8 -3.67 -19.33 -11.52
C LYS A 8 -2.29 -18.96 -12.08
N PRO A 9 -1.93 -17.67 -12.20
CA PRO A 9 -0.61 -17.31 -12.66
C PRO A 9 0.44 -17.93 -11.73
N ALA A 10 1.53 -18.46 -12.32
CA ALA A 10 2.56 -19.19 -11.60
C ALA A 10 3.09 -18.36 -10.42
N ARG A 11 3.06 -18.95 -9.21
CA ARG A 11 3.51 -18.31 -7.93
C ARG A 11 4.90 -17.66 -8.04
N SER A 12 5.76 -18.16 -8.91
CA SER A 12 7.13 -17.67 -9.14
C SER A 12 7.20 -16.22 -9.66
N ARG A 13 6.20 -15.73 -10.40
CA ARG A 13 6.18 -14.33 -10.87
C ARG A 13 5.90 -13.33 -9.75
N TYR A 14 5.23 -13.77 -8.68
CA TYR A 14 4.94 -12.93 -7.51
C TYR A 14 6.02 -13.01 -6.43
N ALA A 15 6.83 -14.09 -6.42
CA ALA A 15 7.87 -14.32 -5.41
C ALA A 15 8.92 -13.19 -5.36
N HIS A 16 9.36 -12.68 -6.52
CA HIS A 16 10.33 -11.58 -6.59
C HIS A 16 9.75 -10.24 -6.13
N VAL A 17 8.50 -9.94 -6.52
CA VAL A 17 7.79 -8.74 -6.05
C VAL A 17 7.58 -8.80 -4.54
N THR A 18 7.36 -9.99 -3.97
CA THR A 18 7.25 -10.15 -2.51
C THR A 18 8.58 -10.02 -1.78
N GLU A 19 9.71 -10.41 -2.37
CA GLU A 19 11.04 -10.20 -1.76
C GLU A 19 11.47 -8.74 -1.80
N ASP A 20 11.33 -8.07 -2.94
CA ASP A 20 11.68 -6.65 -3.07
C ASP A 20 10.76 -5.77 -2.21
N LEU A 21 9.47 -6.12 -2.11
CA LEU A 21 8.55 -5.47 -1.18
C LEU A 21 8.93 -5.75 0.28
N ALA A 22 9.29 -6.99 0.63
CA ALA A 22 9.71 -7.32 1.98
C ALA A 22 10.97 -6.51 2.40
N LYS A 23 11.95 -6.37 1.50
CA LYS A 23 13.12 -5.51 1.70
C LYS A 23 12.73 -4.04 1.81
N ALA A 24 11.86 -3.55 0.92
CA ALA A 24 11.41 -2.16 0.94
C ALA A 24 10.59 -1.82 2.20
N LEU A 25 9.98 -2.81 2.86
CA LEU A 25 9.25 -2.67 4.12
C LEU A 25 10.10 -3.07 5.35
N GLU A 26 11.34 -3.49 5.18
CA GLU A 26 12.20 -3.86 6.31
C GLU A 26 12.48 -2.63 7.18
N GLY A 27 12.23 -2.74 8.49
CA GLY A 27 12.43 -1.64 9.45
C GLY A 27 11.42 -0.50 9.38
N VAL A 28 10.35 -0.60 8.57
CA VAL A 28 9.25 0.39 8.60
C VAL A 28 8.32 0.12 9.78
N SER A 29 7.65 1.17 10.25
CA SER A 29 6.65 1.04 11.31
C SER A 29 5.46 0.16 10.89
N LYS A 30 4.81 -0.50 11.85
CA LYS A 30 3.59 -1.30 11.60
C LYS A 30 2.52 -0.50 10.84
N ALA A 31 2.34 0.77 11.18
CA ALA A 31 1.39 1.65 10.50
C ALA A 31 1.76 1.90 9.03
N ALA A 32 3.04 2.07 8.71
CA ALA A 32 3.52 2.17 7.33
C ALA A 32 3.28 0.88 6.55
N ASN A 33 3.52 -0.26 7.19
CA ASN A 33 3.28 -1.57 6.58
C ASN A 33 1.78 -1.80 6.28
N ASP A 34 0.91 -1.54 7.26
CA ASP A 34 -0.55 -1.61 7.11
C ASP A 34 -1.05 -0.65 6.01
N LEU A 35 -0.53 0.58 5.98
CA LEU A 35 -0.85 1.56 4.95
C LEU A 35 -0.39 1.11 3.57
N CYS A 36 0.83 0.58 3.44
CA CYS A 36 1.35 0.05 2.17
C CYS A 36 0.46 -1.05 1.62
N HIS A 37 0.12 -2.04 2.45
CA HIS A 37 -0.74 -3.14 2.04
C HIS A 37 -2.15 -2.68 1.65
N TYR A 38 -2.70 -1.69 2.38
CA TYR A 38 -3.97 -1.10 2.01
C TYR A 38 -3.91 -0.43 0.64
N LEU A 39 -2.92 0.45 0.42
CA LEU A 39 -2.74 1.17 -0.84
C LEU A 39 -2.51 0.21 -2.01
N PHE A 40 -1.67 -0.81 -1.84
CA PHE A 40 -1.40 -1.81 -2.89
C PHE A 40 -2.62 -2.67 -3.23
N ARG A 41 -3.62 -2.73 -2.35
CA ARG A 41 -4.88 -3.44 -2.59
C ARG A 41 -5.89 -2.56 -3.33
N VAL A 42 -5.95 -1.27 -3.05
CA VAL A 42 -7.01 -0.37 -3.54
C VAL A 42 -6.58 0.52 -4.70
N CYS A 43 -5.29 0.84 -4.82
CA CYS A 43 -4.74 1.67 -5.87
C CYS A 43 -4.18 0.82 -7.01
N ILE A 44 -4.22 1.38 -8.22
CA ILE A 44 -3.56 0.80 -9.40
C ILE A 44 -2.15 1.37 -9.51
N ASP A 45 -1.14 0.52 -9.71
CA ASP A 45 0.25 0.93 -9.89
C ASP A 45 0.40 2.01 -10.97
N GLY A 46 1.15 3.06 -10.68
CA GLY A 46 1.41 4.15 -11.63
C GLY A 46 0.21 5.06 -11.93
N LYS A 47 -0.98 4.78 -11.41
CA LYS A 47 -2.16 5.64 -11.57
C LYS A 47 -2.23 6.68 -10.45
N LEU A 48 -2.63 7.89 -10.83
CA LEU A 48 -2.90 8.97 -9.89
C LEU A 48 -4.24 8.70 -9.18
N GLU A 49 -4.20 8.59 -7.86
CA GLU A 49 -5.37 8.34 -7.00
C GLU A 49 -5.45 9.42 -5.91
N GLU A 50 -6.66 9.67 -5.43
CA GLU A 50 -6.93 10.60 -4.34
C GLU A 50 -7.51 9.82 -3.15
N ILE A 51 -6.89 9.96 -1.97
CA ILE A 51 -7.24 9.19 -0.78
C ILE A 51 -7.44 10.10 0.43
N ASP A 52 -8.44 9.82 1.25
CA ASP A 52 -8.62 10.47 2.55
C ASP A 52 -7.80 9.73 3.62
N LEU A 53 -6.54 10.14 3.80
CA LEU A 53 -5.55 9.42 4.62
C LEU A 53 -6.05 9.17 6.05
N TYR A 54 -6.72 10.15 6.66
CA TYR A 54 -7.14 10.10 8.06
C TYR A 54 -8.45 9.34 8.30
N ASP A 55 -9.20 9.06 7.24
CA ASP A 55 -10.46 8.32 7.31
C ASP A 55 -10.27 6.82 7.01
N LEU A 56 -9.03 6.41 6.70
CA LEU A 56 -8.71 5.01 6.47
C LEU A 56 -8.94 4.16 7.72
N PRO A 57 -9.55 2.97 7.58
CA PRO A 57 -9.81 2.05 8.70
C PRO A 57 -8.55 1.25 9.05
N LEU A 58 -7.43 1.94 9.32
CA LEU A 58 -6.15 1.34 9.68
C LEU A 58 -5.93 1.40 11.20
N GLY A 59 -5.33 0.35 11.78
CA GLY A 59 -5.10 0.20 13.22
C GLY A 59 -6.24 -0.48 13.99
N GLU A 60 -7.41 -0.64 13.37
CA GLU A 60 -8.53 -1.43 13.92
C GLU A 60 -8.21 -2.94 13.79
N GLN A 61 -7.64 -3.56 14.83
CA GLN A 61 -7.49 -5.02 14.85
C GLN A 61 -8.63 -5.70 15.63
N ARG A 62 -9.51 -6.32 14.84
CA ARG A 62 -10.43 -7.46 15.11
C ARG A 62 -11.73 -7.25 15.88
N SER A 63 -12.70 -8.04 15.43
CA SER A 63 -14.16 -8.05 15.62
C SER A 63 -14.67 -8.54 16.98
N THR A 64 -13.85 -8.52 18.03
CA THR A 64 -14.26 -8.94 19.37
C THR A 64 -14.43 -7.73 20.27
N GLU A 65 -15.59 -7.61 20.93
CA GLU A 65 -15.99 -6.48 21.80
C GLU A 65 -14.93 -6.06 22.84
N LYS A 66 -14.03 -6.98 23.22
CA LYS A 66 -12.98 -6.76 24.23
C LYS A 66 -11.67 -6.16 23.70
N MET A 67 -11.46 -6.09 22.38
CA MET A 67 -10.22 -5.56 21.80
C MET A 67 -10.52 -4.72 20.54
N GLN A 68 -11.34 -3.68 20.68
CA GLN A 68 -11.40 -2.65 19.62
C GLN A 68 -10.03 -1.98 19.53
N GLY A 69 -9.22 -2.39 18.56
CA GLY A 69 -8.03 -1.63 18.16
C GLY A 69 -8.44 -0.19 17.84
N ARG A 70 -7.67 0.78 18.34
CA ARG A 70 -7.90 2.19 18.00
C ARG A 70 -7.34 2.48 16.62
N ARG A 71 -8.05 3.30 15.83
CA ARG A 71 -7.51 3.86 14.60
C ARG A 71 -6.17 4.52 14.87
N TYR A 72 -5.25 4.40 13.90
CA TYR A 72 -4.00 5.15 13.97
C TYR A 72 -4.29 6.66 14.04
N SER A 73 -3.51 7.39 14.85
CA SER A 73 -3.64 8.84 14.92
C SER A 73 -3.23 9.48 13.59
N ARG A 74 -3.67 10.73 13.37
CA ARG A 74 -3.29 11.51 12.18
C ARG A 74 -1.76 11.62 12.02
N ASP A 75 -1.05 11.85 13.12
CA ASP A 75 0.41 11.94 13.11
C ASP A 75 1.08 10.60 12.78
N THR A 76 0.50 9.49 13.26
CA THR A 76 0.98 8.14 12.93
C THR A 76 0.81 7.85 11.44
N LEU A 77 -0.35 8.18 10.87
CA LEU A 77 -0.64 7.99 9.45
C LEU A 77 0.21 8.89 8.55
N LYS A 78 0.46 10.13 8.99
CA LYS A 78 1.36 11.06 8.30
C LYS A 78 2.80 10.55 8.31
N SER A 79 3.28 10.09 9.47
CA SER A 79 4.62 9.47 9.60
C SER A 79 4.73 8.20 8.76
N ALA A 80 3.69 7.37 8.75
CA ALA A 80 3.61 6.18 7.92
C ALA A 80 3.68 6.52 6.42
N LEU A 81 2.93 7.52 5.97
CA LEU A 81 2.97 7.98 4.58
C LEU A 81 4.37 8.48 4.20
N ASN A 82 5.00 9.28 5.05
CA ASN A 82 6.37 9.76 4.80
C ASN A 82 7.36 8.60 4.66
N GLN A 83 7.28 7.57 5.52
CA GLN A 83 8.13 6.38 5.39
C GLN A 83 7.94 5.68 4.04
N LEU A 84 6.71 5.62 3.51
CA LEU A 84 6.46 5.01 2.19
C LEU A 84 7.01 5.87 1.04
N VAL A 85 6.98 7.19 1.18
CA VAL A 85 7.60 8.13 0.24
C VAL A 85 9.12 7.98 0.24
N ASP A 86 9.74 7.92 1.42
CA ASP A 86 11.19 7.74 1.57
C ASP A 86 11.68 6.42 0.96
N ARG A 87 10.83 5.39 0.97
CA ARG A 87 11.10 4.08 0.34
C ARG A 87 10.75 4.03 -1.15
N GLY A 88 10.25 5.13 -1.73
CA GLY A 88 9.88 5.22 -3.14
C GLY A 88 8.64 4.41 -3.53
N LEU A 89 7.85 3.95 -2.54
CA LEU A 89 6.64 3.16 -2.75
C LEU A 89 5.42 4.03 -3.05
N VAL A 90 5.50 5.31 -2.69
CA VAL A 90 4.46 6.31 -2.90
C VAL A 90 5.08 7.60 -3.40
N ILE A 91 4.43 8.24 -4.37
CA ILE A 91 4.77 9.58 -4.84
C ILE A 91 3.58 10.48 -4.55
N ILE A 92 3.79 11.56 -3.80
CA ILE A 92 2.74 12.54 -3.50
C ILE A 92 2.74 13.61 -4.60
N ASP A 93 1.60 13.81 -5.25
CA ASP A 93 1.38 14.91 -6.20
C ASP A 93 0.88 16.17 -5.48
N ARG A 94 -0.12 16.01 -4.59
CA ARG A 94 -0.72 17.13 -3.87
C ARG A 94 -1.27 16.70 -2.51
N LEU A 95 -1.16 17.59 -1.53
CA LEU A 95 -1.78 17.44 -0.22
C LEU A 95 -2.85 18.51 -0.03
N PHE A 96 -4.08 18.10 0.28
CA PHE A 96 -5.20 19.02 0.51
C PHE A 96 -5.46 19.23 2.00
N ARG A 97 -6.19 20.29 2.31
CA ARG A 97 -6.69 20.53 3.67
C ARG A 97 -7.65 19.42 4.06
N GLY A 98 -7.51 18.89 5.28
CA GLY A 98 -8.35 17.82 5.80
C GLY A 98 -7.72 16.42 5.77
N GLY A 99 -6.57 16.24 5.11
CA GLY A 99 -5.87 14.95 5.06
C GLY A 99 -6.10 14.15 3.79
N THR A 100 -6.80 14.70 2.81
CA THR A 100 -6.86 14.15 1.47
C THR A 100 -5.51 14.30 0.77
N VAL A 101 -4.99 13.21 0.23
CA VAL A 101 -3.69 13.15 -0.45
C VAL A 101 -3.91 12.60 -1.84
N ARG A 102 -3.42 13.34 -2.84
CA ARG A 102 -3.29 12.85 -4.21
C ARG A 102 -1.93 12.24 -4.39
N LEU A 103 -1.90 10.96 -4.72
CA LEU A 103 -0.67 10.18 -4.79
C LEU A 103 -0.69 9.14 -5.90
N THR A 104 0.48 8.59 -6.19
CA THR A 104 0.67 7.44 -7.06
C THR A 104 1.41 6.37 -6.28
N VAL A 105 0.91 5.13 -6.34
CA VAL A 105 1.59 3.97 -5.77
C VAL A 105 2.58 3.41 -6.78
N ARG A 106 3.76 3.01 -6.31
CA ARG A 106 4.78 2.31 -7.10
C ARG A 106 5.13 0.98 -6.47
N HIS A 107 4.89 -0.10 -7.20
CA HIS A 107 5.29 -1.43 -6.77
C HIS A 107 6.83 -1.60 -6.91
N PRO A 108 7.53 -2.06 -5.86
CA PRO A 108 8.94 -2.37 -5.95
C PRO A 108 9.14 -3.56 -6.90
N GLY A 109 10.19 -3.48 -7.73
CA GLY A 109 10.47 -4.50 -8.74
C GLY A 109 9.71 -4.34 -10.06
N ALA A 110 8.87 -3.31 -10.23
CA ALA A 110 8.33 -2.94 -11.53
C ALA A 110 9.48 -2.54 -12.47
N ARG A 111 9.89 -3.46 -13.35
CA ARG A 111 10.83 -3.14 -14.44
C ARG A 111 10.20 -2.01 -15.25
N ILE A 112 10.84 -0.85 -15.28
CA ILE A 112 10.54 0.18 -16.26
C ILE A 112 10.65 -0.53 -17.62
N PRO A 113 9.58 -0.61 -18.43
CA PRO A 113 9.74 -1.08 -19.79
C PRO A 113 10.72 -0.11 -20.46
N ILE A 114 11.92 -0.60 -20.76
CA ILE A 114 12.82 0.07 -21.68
C ILE A 114 12.03 0.10 -22.99
N SER A 115 11.48 1.26 -23.35
CA SER A 115 10.94 1.42 -24.71
C SER A 115 12.10 1.19 -25.69
N PRO A 116 11.90 0.40 -26.74
CA PRO A 116 12.87 0.28 -27.83
C PRO A 116 13.11 1.62 -28.52
#